data_AF-A0A831VPM3-F1
#
_entry.id   AF-A0A831VPM3-F1
#
_cell.length_a   1.000
_cell.length_b   1.000
_cell.length_c   1.000
_cell.angle_alpha   90.00
_cell.angle_beta   90.00
_cell.angle_gamma   90.00
#
_symmetry.space_group_name_H-M   'P 1'
#
loop_
_entity.id
_entity.type
_entity.pdbx_description
1 polymer ?
#
loop_
_entity_poly.entity_id
_entity_poly.type
_entity_poly.pdbx_seq_one_letter_code
_entity_poly.pdbx_strand_id
1 'polypeptide(L)'
;MKLLLAVLVFMMYLFPGTRLQEIHYVEACFESYAHGSYCFVDVKGTSYEFQNMEPSAQEKYDLTDGNYQGRTFCVVYTIETINYEEEKGEEEENDEDEENDNNEYQEYIIVDLELVG
;
A
#
# COMPACT_ATOMS: atom_id res chain seq x y z
N MET A 1 13.79 0.60 -42.40
CA MET A 1 12.79 -0.33 -41.82
C MET A 1 13.28 -1.05 -40.56
N LYS A 2 14.55 -1.50 -40.49
CA LYS A 2 15.10 -2.22 -39.32
C LYS A 2 15.15 -1.37 -38.02
N LEU A 3 15.46 -0.08 -38.14
CA LEU A 3 15.54 0.83 -36.99
C LEU A 3 14.16 1.14 -36.37
N LEU A 4 13.11 1.18 -37.19
CA LEU A 4 11.74 1.44 -36.74
C LEU A 4 11.17 0.25 -35.94
N LEU A 5 11.57 -0.97 -36.30
CA LEU A 5 11.17 -2.20 -35.63
C LEU A 5 11.82 -2.34 -34.24
N ALA A 6 13.07 -1.87 -34.08
CA ALA A 6 13.77 -1.87 -32.81
C ALA A 6 13.15 -0.90 -31.78
N VAL A 7 12.71 0.28 -32.22
CA VAL A 7 12.03 1.27 -31.35
C VAL A 7 10.69 0.74 -30.83
N LEU A 8 9.95 0.02 -31.68
CA LEU A 8 8.63 -0.52 -31.33
C LEU A 8 8.74 -1.65 -30.28
N VAL A 9 9.77 -2.49 -30.40
CA VAL A 9 10.06 -3.54 -29.40
C VAL A 9 10.52 -2.93 -28.07
N PHE A 10 11.34 -1.87 -28.09
CA PHE A 10 11.80 -1.21 -26.87
C PHE A 10 10.65 -0.52 -26.11
N MET A 11 9.67 0.05 -26.81
CA MET A 11 8.49 0.64 -26.19
C MET A 11 7.62 -0.39 -25.45
N MET A 12 7.62 -1.64 -25.88
CA MET A 12 6.85 -2.72 -25.25
C MET A 12 7.40 -3.10 -23.85
N TYR A 13 8.68 -2.84 -23.59
CA TYR A 13 9.30 -3.07 -22.28
C TYR A 13 9.07 -1.93 -21.26
N LEU A 14 8.52 -0.78 -21.70
CA LEU A 14 8.25 0.36 -20.81
C LEU A 14 6.92 0.26 -20.07
N PHE A 15 6.10 -0.74 -20.37
CA PHE A 15 4.85 -0.97 -19.65
C PHE A 15 5.10 -2.00 -18.54
N PRO A 16 5.28 -1.58 -17.27
CA PRO A 16 5.19 -2.52 -16.17
C PRO A 16 3.82 -3.19 -16.26
N GLY A 17 3.80 -4.52 -16.25
CA GLY A 17 2.57 -5.28 -16.28
C GLY A 17 1.69 -4.83 -15.13
N THR A 18 0.52 -4.27 -15.42
CA THR A 18 -0.45 -3.90 -14.39
C THR A 18 -0.86 -5.17 -13.67
N ARG A 19 -0.34 -5.38 -12.46
CA ARG A 19 -0.93 -6.39 -11.57
C ARG A 19 -2.35 -5.92 -11.32
N LEU A 20 -3.32 -6.79 -11.60
CA LEU A 20 -4.72 -6.50 -11.34
C LEU A 20 -4.89 -6.56 -9.81
N GLN A 21 -4.53 -5.48 -9.12
CA GLN A 21 -4.75 -5.35 -7.68
C GLN A 21 -6.24 -5.13 -7.44
N GLU A 22 -6.78 -5.83 -6.44
CA GLU A 22 -8.15 -5.62 -6.02
C GLU A 22 -8.26 -4.23 -5.37
N ILE A 23 -9.16 -3.40 -5.90
CA ILE A 23 -9.39 -2.04 -5.41
C ILE A 23 -10.58 -2.08 -4.46
N HIS A 24 -10.38 -1.54 -3.27
CA HIS A 24 -11.38 -1.40 -2.22
C HIS A 24 -11.71 0.07 -1.97
N TYR A 25 -12.90 0.29 -1.41
CA TYR A 25 -13.43 1.63 -1.14
C TYR A 25 -14.04 1.66 0.27
N VAL A 26 -13.73 2.72 1.02
CA VAL A 26 -14.37 2.97 2.32
C VAL A 26 -14.55 4.47 2.54
N GLU A 27 -15.73 4.87 3.03
CA GLU A 27 -15.96 6.22 3.53
C GLU A 27 -15.70 6.25 5.03
N ALA A 28 -14.68 6.99 5.46
CA ALA A 28 -14.24 7.01 6.86
C ALA A 28 -13.62 8.35 7.28
N CYS A 29 -13.71 8.66 8.57
CA CYS A 29 -13.13 9.84 9.20
C CYS A 29 -11.65 9.62 9.50
N PHE A 30 -10.79 10.55 9.08
CA PHE A 30 -9.37 10.51 9.43
C PHE A 30 -9.17 10.93 10.89
N GLU A 31 -8.65 10.02 11.71
CA GLU A 31 -8.45 10.23 13.15
C GLU A 31 -7.03 10.70 13.46
N SER A 32 -6.01 10.09 12.87
CA SER A 32 -4.61 10.42 13.15
C SER A 32 -3.64 9.70 12.21
N TYR A 33 -2.43 10.23 12.11
CA TYR A 33 -1.25 9.48 11.66
C TYR A 33 -0.42 9.08 12.88
N ALA A 34 -0.33 7.79 13.19
CA ALA A 34 0.35 7.28 14.39
C ALA A 34 1.06 5.97 14.09
N HIS A 35 2.24 5.76 14.70
CA HIS A 35 3.05 4.55 14.52
C HIS A 35 3.40 4.20 13.06
N GLY A 36 3.39 5.20 12.16
CA GLY A 36 3.65 5.00 10.73
C GLY A 36 2.41 4.70 9.90
N SER A 37 1.22 4.67 10.51
CA SER A 37 -0.02 4.31 9.82
C SER A 37 -1.04 5.45 9.81
N TYR A 38 -1.86 5.48 8.76
CA TYR A 38 -3.01 6.36 8.64
C TYR A 38 -4.25 5.68 9.24
N CYS A 39 -4.80 6.26 10.31
CA CYS A 39 -5.93 5.69 11.05
C CYS A 39 -7.24 6.37 10.65
N PHE A 40 -8.23 5.57 10.27
CA PHE A 40 -9.56 6.01 9.92
C PHE A 40 -10.64 5.26 10.69
N VAL A 41 -11.80 5.87 10.90
CA VAL A 41 -12.97 5.24 11.53
C VAL A 41 -14.23 5.52 10.70
N ASP A 42 -14.95 4.46 10.32
CA ASP A 42 -16.21 4.59 9.58
C ASP A 42 -17.40 4.99 10.49
N VAL A 43 -18.56 5.22 9.88
CA VAL A 43 -19.80 5.57 10.60
C VAL A 43 -20.32 4.48 11.54
N LYS A 44 -19.82 3.24 11.41
CA LYS A 44 -20.16 2.11 12.27
C LYS A 44 -19.17 1.95 13.43
N GLY A 45 -18.11 2.75 13.46
CA GLY A 45 -17.03 2.65 14.45
C GLY A 45 -15.98 1.59 14.09
N THR A 46 -15.94 1.12 12.84
CA THR A 46 -14.90 0.21 12.35
C THR A 46 -13.62 0.99 12.09
N SER A 47 -12.52 0.57 12.69
CA SER A 47 -11.20 1.16 12.45
C SER A 47 -10.52 0.55 11.24
N TYR A 48 -9.88 1.41 10.44
CA TYR A 48 -9.05 1.05 9.30
C TYR A 48 -7.66 1.66 9.50
N GLU A 49 -6.63 0.86 9.27
CA GLU A 49 -5.25 1.26 9.42
C GLU A 49 -4.52 0.96 8.11
N PHE A 50 -3.88 1.98 7.53
CA PHE A 50 -3.15 1.88 6.28
C PHE A 50 -1.67 2.17 6.55
N GLN A 51 -0.80 1.25 6.18
CA GLN A 51 0.64 1.36 6.40
C GLN A 51 1.29 2.36 5.42
N ASN A 52 0.70 2.49 4.23
CA ASN A 52 1.27 3.28 3.16
C ASN A 52 0.21 4.05 2.36
N MET A 53 0.70 5.05 1.63
CA MET A 53 -0.08 5.87 0.72
C MET A 53 0.74 6.13 -0.54
N GLU A 54 0.13 5.99 -1.71
CA GLU A 54 0.77 6.33 -2.97
C GLU A 54 1.10 7.82 -3.03
N PRO A 55 2.22 8.21 -3.67
CA PRO A 55 2.60 9.61 -3.81
C PRO A 55 1.50 10.50 -4.42
N SER A 56 0.74 9.95 -5.37
CA SER A 56 -0.39 10.62 -6.03
C SER A 56 -1.47 11.06 -5.04
N ALA A 57 -1.83 10.21 -4.08
CA ALA A 57 -2.79 10.50 -3.03
C ALA A 57 -2.20 11.46 -1.98
N GLN A 58 -0.93 11.27 -1.61
CA GLN A 58 -0.23 12.12 -0.65
C GLN A 58 -0.06 13.56 -1.15
N GLU A 59 0.17 13.75 -2.45
CA GLU A 59 0.23 15.08 -3.08
C GLU A 59 -1.11 15.83 -3.01
N LYS A 60 -2.25 15.11 -3.06
CA LYS A 60 -3.58 15.73 -2.92
C LYS A 60 -3.83 16.18 -1.50
N TYR A 61 -3.51 15.31 -0.54
CA TYR A 61 -3.81 15.51 0.88
C TYR A 61 -2.66 14.98 1.74
N ASP A 62 -1.86 15.88 2.31
CA ASP A 62 -0.86 15.51 3.31
C ASP A 62 -1.52 15.29 4.67
N LEU A 63 -1.89 14.05 4.97
CA LEU A 63 -2.55 13.70 6.23
C LEU A 63 -1.62 13.78 7.46
N THR A 64 -0.31 14.00 7.26
CA THR A 64 0.67 14.07 8.36
C THR A 64 0.80 15.46 8.98
N ASP A 65 0.26 16.49 8.31
CA ASP A 65 0.37 17.89 8.75
C ASP A 65 -0.64 18.28 9.86
N GLY A 66 -1.61 17.41 10.16
CA GLY A 66 -2.65 17.58 11.17
C GLY A 66 -3.88 18.40 10.73
N ASN A 67 -3.91 18.95 9.52
CA ASN A 67 -5.00 19.82 9.05
C ASN A 67 -6.28 19.05 8.68
N TYR A 68 -6.18 17.73 8.50
CA TYR A 68 -7.27 16.89 8.03
C TYR A 68 -7.90 16.03 9.13
N GLN A 69 -7.47 16.17 10.38
CA GLN A 69 -8.03 15.41 11.49
C GLN A 69 -9.53 15.70 11.66
N GLY A 70 -10.33 14.65 11.82
CA GLY A 70 -11.79 14.72 11.93
C GLY A 70 -12.51 14.91 10.59
N ARG A 71 -11.80 14.92 9.45
CA ARG A 71 -12.40 15.03 8.12
C ARG A 71 -12.74 13.66 7.56
N THR A 72 -13.88 13.57 6.88
CA THR A 72 -14.31 12.34 6.20
C THR A 72 -13.76 12.28 4.79
N PHE A 73 -13.25 11.12 4.40
CA PHE A 73 -12.74 10.84 3.07
C PHE A 73 -13.41 9.59 2.50
N CYS A 74 -13.54 9.57 1.19
CA CYS A 74 -13.63 8.34 0.42
C CYS A 74 -12.19 7.85 0.19
N VAL A 75 -11.82 6.81 0.92
CA VAL A 75 -10.51 6.16 0.84
C VAL A 75 -10.57 5.04 -0.18
N VAL A 76 -9.72 5.13 -1.19
CA VAL A 76 -9.49 4.06 -2.18
C VAL A 76 -8.18 3.39 -1.84
N TYR A 77 -8.19 2.07 -1.67
CA TYR A 77 -7.01 1.33 -1.25
C TYR A 77 -6.89 -0.02 -1.93
N THR A 78 -5.67 -0.54 -1.96
CA THR A 78 -5.35 -1.91 -2.39
C THR A 78 -4.77 -2.69 -1.23
N ILE A 79 -4.78 -4.02 -1.36
CA ILE A 79 -4.14 -4.93 -0.40
C ILE A 79 -3.02 -5.66 -1.15
N GLU A 80 -1.80 -5.54 -0.64
CA GLU A 80 -0.63 -6.21 -1.17
C GLU A 80 -0.16 -7.31 -0.22
N THR A 81 0.12 -8.50 -0.77
CA THR A 81 0.77 -9.57 -0.01
C THR A 81 2.29 -9.44 -0.15
N ILE A 82 2.96 -9.24 0.99
CA ILE A 82 4.40 -9.11 1.09
C ILE A 82 4.96 -10.39 1.70
N ASN A 83 5.90 -10.99 0.97
CA ASN A 83 6.71 -12.09 1.47
C ASN A 83 8.05 -11.50 1.92
N TYR A 84 8.27 -11.44 3.23
CA TYR A 84 9.62 -11.19 3.72
C TYR A 84 10.39 -12.50 3.62
N GLU A 85 11.24 -12.62 2.60
CA GLU A 85 12.30 -13.62 2.66
C GLU A 85 13.21 -13.18 3.82
N GLU A 86 13.22 -13.94 4.91
CA GLU A 86 14.26 -13.79 5.92
C GLU A 86 15.60 -13.98 5.20
N GLU A 87 16.37 -12.91 5.03
CA GLU A 87 17.80 -13.06 4.73
C GLU A 87 18.37 -13.87 5.90
N LYS A 88 18.56 -15.19 5.70
CA LYS A 88 19.32 -16.03 6.62
C LYS A 88 20.71 -15.41 6.73
N GLY A 89 20.90 -14.57 7.75
CA GLY A 89 22.21 -14.16 8.20
C GLY A 89 23.00 -15.41 8.51
N GLU A 90 24.19 -15.53 7.91
CA GLU A 90 25.15 -16.59 8.20
C GLU A 90 25.62 -16.47 9.67
N GLU A 91 24.84 -16.94 10.64
CA GLU A 91 25.32 -17.22 11.99
C GLU A 91 24.85 -18.60 12.45
N GLU A 92 25.79 -19.27 13.12
CA GLU A 92 26.01 -20.71 13.19
C GLU A 92 24.97 -21.49 14.03
N GLU A 93 24.81 -22.77 13.63
CA GLU A 93 24.28 -23.93 14.36
C GLU A 93 23.73 -23.72 15.79
N ASN A 94 22.42 -23.92 15.96
CA ASN A 94 21.90 -24.81 17.00
C ASN A 94 20.47 -25.26 16.71
N ASP A 95 20.22 -26.49 17.16
CA ASP A 95 19.13 -27.39 16.88
C ASP A 95 17.70 -26.90 17.21
N GLU A 96 16.76 -27.50 16.48
CA GLU A 96 15.34 -27.75 16.75
C GLU A 96 14.30 -26.66 16.37
N ASP A 97 13.34 -27.12 15.55
CA ASP A 97 12.07 -26.52 15.11
C ASP A 97 12.11 -25.47 13.97
N GLU A 98 12.51 -25.89 12.75
CA GLU A 98 12.15 -25.16 11.51
C GLU A 98 10.67 -25.42 11.15
N GLU A 99 9.74 -24.79 11.87
CA GLU A 99 8.43 -24.48 11.29
C GLU A 99 8.66 -23.46 10.18
N ASN A 100 8.65 -23.96 8.93
CA ASN A 100 8.67 -23.15 7.71
C ASN A 100 7.37 -22.35 7.57
N ASP A 101 7.21 -21.34 8.43
CA ASP A 101 6.12 -20.37 8.34
C ASP A 101 6.53 -19.33 7.30
N ASN A 102 6.07 -19.54 6.07
CA ASN A 102 5.99 -18.48 5.07
C ASN A 102 5.09 -17.37 5.65
N ASN A 103 5.68 -16.43 6.38
CA ASN A 103 4.96 -15.32 6.97
C ASN A 103 4.58 -14.33 5.87
N GLU A 104 3.48 -14.63 5.18
CA GLU A 104 2.81 -13.71 4.25
C GLU A 104 2.10 -12.62 5.05
N TYR A 105 2.53 -11.36 4.90
CA TYR A 105 1.87 -10.21 5.52
C TYR A 105 1.01 -9.48 4.48
N GLN A 106 -0.11 -8.93 4.93
CA GLN A 106 -0.95 -8.07 4.10
C GLN A 106 -0.69 -6.61 4.46
N GLU A 107 -0.36 -5.81 3.46
CA GLU A 107 -0.22 -4.37 3.56
C GLU A 107 -1.40 -3.67 2.89
N TYR A 108 -1.97 -2.67 3.56
CA TYR A 108 -3.08 -1.87 3.09
C TYR A 108 -2.54 -0.51 2.64
N ILE A 109 -2.67 -0.24 1.34
CA ILE A 109 -2.06 0.93 0.70
C ILE A 109 -3.14 1.85 0.16
N ILE A 110 -3.18 3.09 0.62
CA ILE A 110 -4.07 4.10 0.08
C ILE A 110 -3.58 4.51 -1.30
N VAL A 111 -4.39 4.30 -2.33
CA VAL A 111 -4.08 4.68 -3.72
C VAL A 111 -4.77 5.96 -4.15
N ASP A 112 -5.89 6.32 -3.51
CA ASP A 112 -6.54 7.60 -3.72
C ASP A 112 -7.35 8.04 -2.50
N LEU A 113 -7.54 9.35 -2.37
CA LEU A 113 -8.34 10.00 -1.34
C LEU A 113 -9.18 11.11 -1.97
N GLU A 114 -10.46 11.14 -1.61
CA GLU A 114 -11.35 12.24 -1.97
C GLU A 114 -12.07 12.73 -0.73
N LEU A 115 -11.99 14.03 -0.46
CA LEU A 115 -12.64 14.63 0.71
C LEU A 115 -14.16 14.61 0.54
N VAL A 116 -14.87 14.07 1.53
CA VAL A 116 -16.34 14.09 1.58
C VAL A 116 -16.77 15.34 2.34
N GLY A 117 -17.13 16.39 1.60
CA GLY A 117 -17.60 17.65 2.19
C GLY A 117 -17.68 18.81 1.21
#